data_AF-A0AAN6C2Y1-F1
#
_entry.id   AF-A0AAN6C2Y1-F1
#
_cell.length_a   1.000
_cell.length_b   1.000
_cell.length_c   1.000
_cell.angle_alpha   90.00
_cell.angle_beta   90.00
_cell.angle_gamma   90.00
#
_symmetry.space_group_name_H-M   'P 1'
#
loop_
_entity.id
_entity.type
_entity.pdbx_description
1 polymer ?
#
loop_
_entity_poly.entity_id
_entity_poly.type
_entity_poly.pdbx_seq_one_letter_code
_entity_poly.pdbx_strand_id
1 'polypeptide(L)'
;MSGCNSTTSTGTVQAACNGSTPNPCESNLPCKEETGWRRVIRNFTPSWFAVNMGTGIVSILLHNLPYNAIWVQYISYIFFGLNVVLFTVFTALSIARYTLYPTIWSAMISHPGQSLFLGCFPMGLATIINMMVFSCKHWGDWVIYLAWSLWWFDVWVSVATCVSMPFIVMHRHRPGLENITAALLLPIVPAVVAAATGGIVAEELPNHHQALTTVIASYVLWGIGESFSAIVLALYFHRLMIHSIPPKEVIVSVFLPIGPLGQGGFGIQQLGKVAMHVVPKTNAFGEVAVRAGEMLYVLGVFFGIVMWGFALVWLSFALISIAMMPNVPRNLGAWGYTFPLGVLATCSNALAENLDSDFFKIATMIISLAVVVLWVVVAARTLKLAITGEMFHAPCLKDLREKSQAAGSDRRV
;
A
#
# COMPACT_ATOMS: atom_id res chain seq x y z
N MET A 1 35.06 -45.66 17.02
CA MET A 1 35.78 -46.95 16.98
C MET A 1 35.01 -47.83 16.00
N SER A 2 35.40 -47.84 14.72
CA SER A 2 36.24 -48.90 14.10
C SER A 2 35.54 -50.27 14.11
N GLY A 3 35.26 -50.95 13.00
CA GLY A 3 35.67 -50.78 11.62
C GLY A 3 35.08 -51.86 10.69
N CYS A 4 35.43 -51.75 9.41
CA CYS A 4 35.23 -52.72 8.34
C CYS A 4 36.01 -54.04 8.54
N ASN A 5 35.55 -55.11 7.87
CA ASN A 5 36.29 -56.03 6.97
C ASN A 5 35.49 -57.35 6.83
N SER A 6 34.92 -57.75 5.68
CA SER A 6 35.48 -58.17 4.36
C SER A 6 36.15 -59.55 4.36
N THR A 7 35.63 -60.49 3.55
CA THR A 7 36.31 -61.62 2.85
C THR A 7 35.28 -62.33 1.94
N THR A 8 35.27 -62.07 0.61
CA THR A 8 35.87 -62.84 -0.52
C THR A 8 35.20 -64.17 -0.92
N SER A 9 34.58 -64.24 -2.10
CA SER A 9 35.12 -64.89 -3.33
C SER A 9 34.04 -65.43 -4.31
N THR A 10 34.14 -64.94 -5.55
CA THR A 10 33.98 -65.59 -6.88
C THR A 10 32.92 -66.67 -7.17
N GLY A 11 32.12 -66.44 -8.23
CA GLY A 11 31.44 -67.49 -9.00
C GLY A 11 30.42 -66.95 -10.02
N THR A 12 30.79 -66.92 -11.29
CA THR A 12 29.95 -66.58 -12.46
C THR A 12 28.83 -67.60 -12.70
N VAL A 13 27.57 -67.16 -12.76
CA VAL A 13 26.50 -67.81 -13.54
C VAL A 13 25.64 -66.74 -14.21
N GLN A 14 25.55 -66.86 -15.53
CA GLN A 14 24.75 -66.07 -16.44
C GLN A 14 23.28 -66.52 -16.31
N ALA A 15 22.38 -65.61 -15.91
CA ALA A 15 20.93 -65.84 -15.97
C ALA A 15 20.25 -64.58 -16.51
N ALA A 16 19.55 -64.76 -17.62
CA ALA A 16 18.78 -63.76 -18.32
C ALA A 16 17.60 -63.26 -17.47
N CYS A 17 17.43 -61.94 -17.40
CA CYS A 17 16.14 -61.31 -17.12
C CYS A 17 15.95 -60.13 -18.08
N ASN A 18 15.09 -60.36 -19.08
CA ASN A 18 14.35 -59.31 -19.78
C ASN A 18 13.56 -58.50 -18.75
N GLY A 19 13.59 -57.17 -18.86
CA GLY A 19 12.80 -56.30 -18.01
C GLY A 19 13.25 -54.86 -18.13
N SER A 20 12.88 -54.24 -19.25
CA SER A 20 12.97 -52.81 -19.57
C SER A 20 12.86 -51.91 -18.34
N THR A 21 13.99 -51.35 -17.90
CA THR A 21 14.02 -50.09 -17.18
C THR A 21 13.58 -48.99 -18.14
N PRO A 22 12.49 -48.24 -17.88
CA PRO A 22 12.31 -46.98 -18.56
C PRO A 22 13.31 -46.02 -17.94
N ASN A 23 14.28 -45.60 -18.73
CA ASN A 23 15.08 -44.41 -18.48
C ASN A 23 14.17 -43.29 -17.94
N PRO A 24 14.50 -42.62 -16.82
CA PRO A 24 13.84 -41.38 -16.48
C PRO A 24 14.21 -40.38 -17.57
N CYS A 25 13.30 -40.22 -18.55
CA CYS A 25 13.45 -39.25 -19.61
C CYS A 25 13.64 -37.87 -18.99
N GLU A 26 14.73 -37.24 -19.43
CA GLU A 26 15.05 -35.84 -19.28
C GLU A 26 13.81 -34.95 -19.46
N SER A 27 13.39 -34.29 -18.37
CA SER A 27 12.64 -33.04 -18.46
C SER A 27 13.55 -31.87 -18.05
N ASN A 28 14.72 -31.78 -18.69
CA ASN A 28 15.64 -30.63 -18.61
C ASN A 28 15.37 -29.60 -19.72
N LEU A 29 14.11 -29.44 -20.12
CA LEU A 29 13.67 -28.23 -20.80
C LEU A 29 13.22 -27.26 -19.71
N PRO A 30 13.86 -26.08 -19.53
CA PRO A 30 13.30 -25.07 -18.64
C PRO A 30 11.88 -24.83 -19.12
N CYS A 31 10.90 -25.10 -18.26
CA CYS A 31 9.49 -24.97 -18.60
C CYS A 31 9.32 -23.61 -19.30
N LYS A 32 8.65 -23.56 -20.46
CA LYS A 32 8.50 -22.36 -21.32
C LYS A 32 8.01 -21.11 -20.57
N GLU A 33 7.54 -21.30 -19.33
CA GLU A 33 7.10 -20.29 -18.37
C GLU A 33 8.19 -19.74 -17.43
N GLU A 34 9.42 -20.25 -17.46
CA GLU A 34 10.53 -19.83 -16.59
C GLU A 34 11.54 -18.89 -17.27
N THR A 35 11.34 -18.56 -18.55
CA THR A 35 12.23 -17.70 -19.34
C THR A 35 11.50 -16.46 -19.91
N GLY A 36 12.18 -15.31 -19.86
CA GLY A 36 11.77 -14.05 -20.48
C GLY A 36 10.56 -13.33 -19.84
N TRP A 37 9.87 -12.54 -20.65
CA TRP A 37 8.69 -11.72 -20.31
C TRP A 37 7.56 -12.46 -19.56
N ARG A 38 7.34 -13.76 -19.84
CA ARG A 38 6.32 -14.56 -19.16
C ARG A 38 6.62 -14.77 -17.67
N ARG A 39 7.90 -14.91 -17.29
CA ARG A 39 8.32 -15.01 -15.88
C ARG A 39 8.06 -13.72 -15.12
N VAL A 40 8.32 -12.58 -15.74
CA VAL A 40 8.08 -11.25 -15.15
C VAL A 40 6.60 -11.06 -14.86
N ILE A 41 5.74 -11.36 -15.84
CA ILE A 41 4.28 -11.26 -15.69
C ILE A 41 3.77 -12.20 -14.59
N ARG A 42 4.24 -13.46 -14.56
CA ARG A 42 3.81 -14.45 -13.57
C ARG A 42 4.20 -14.05 -12.14
N ASN A 43 5.39 -13.47 -11.99
CA ASN A 43 5.99 -13.11 -10.69
C ASN A 43 5.65 -11.68 -10.22
N PHE A 44 4.86 -10.91 -10.99
CA PHE A 44 4.48 -9.55 -10.64
C PHE A 44 3.45 -9.50 -9.51
N THR A 45 3.86 -9.21 -8.28
CA THR A 45 3.01 -9.17 -7.09
C THR A 45 2.29 -7.82 -6.88
N PRO A 46 1.12 -7.79 -6.21
CA PRO A 46 0.45 -6.53 -5.88
C PRO A 46 1.30 -5.54 -5.06
N SER A 47 2.34 -6.03 -4.35
CA SER A 47 3.28 -5.19 -3.60
C SER A 47 4.01 -4.13 -4.46
N TRP A 48 4.09 -4.31 -5.78
CA TRP A 48 4.67 -3.30 -6.68
C TRP A 48 3.88 -2.00 -6.73
N PHE A 49 2.57 -2.03 -6.44
CA PHE A 49 1.78 -0.80 -6.29
C PHE A 49 2.25 0.06 -5.10
N ALA A 50 3.01 -0.49 -4.14
CA ALA A 50 3.64 0.32 -3.09
C ALA A 50 4.71 1.29 -3.65
N VAL A 51 5.36 0.92 -4.77
CA VAL A 51 6.31 1.78 -5.48
C VAL A 51 5.59 2.99 -6.07
N ASN A 52 4.45 2.74 -6.71
CA ASN A 52 3.59 3.76 -7.27
C ASN A 52 3.06 4.69 -6.16
N MET A 53 2.43 4.13 -5.14
CA MET A 53 1.96 4.88 -3.96
C MET A 53 3.06 5.76 -3.33
N GLY A 54 4.27 5.22 -3.15
CA GLY A 54 5.42 5.98 -2.62
C GLY A 54 5.94 7.08 -3.56
N THR A 55 5.85 6.87 -4.86
CA THR A 55 6.25 7.87 -5.87
C THR A 55 5.23 9.00 -5.97
N GLY A 56 3.94 8.67 -5.88
CA GLY A 56 2.85 9.64 -5.86
C GLY A 56 2.87 10.55 -4.63
N ILE A 57 3.12 10.01 -3.43
CA ILE A 57 3.19 10.85 -2.22
C ILE A 57 4.38 11.83 -2.28
N VAL A 58 5.53 11.44 -2.82
CA VAL A 58 6.66 12.35 -3.03
C VAL A 58 6.27 13.50 -3.96
N SER A 59 5.55 13.20 -5.04
CA SER A 59 5.01 14.22 -5.95
C SER A 59 4.14 15.23 -5.22
N ILE A 60 3.19 14.75 -4.40
CA ILE A 60 2.26 15.58 -3.63
C ILE A 60 3.02 16.47 -2.63
N LEU A 61 3.98 15.90 -1.90
CA LEU A 61 4.76 16.65 -0.92
C LEU A 61 5.58 17.77 -1.57
N LEU A 62 6.26 17.48 -2.67
CA LEU A 62 7.04 18.49 -3.40
C LEU A 62 6.15 19.61 -3.98
N HIS A 63 4.91 19.30 -4.35
CA HIS A 63 3.95 20.30 -4.82
C HIS A 63 3.49 21.23 -3.69
N ASN A 64 3.22 20.66 -2.51
CA ASN A 64 2.60 21.36 -1.38
C ASN A 64 3.61 21.82 -0.30
N LEU A 65 4.91 21.94 -0.62
CA LEU A 65 5.89 22.42 0.37
C LEU A 65 5.55 23.85 0.85
N PRO A 66 5.62 24.13 2.17
CA PRO A 66 5.39 25.48 2.70
C PRO A 66 6.35 26.53 2.13
N TYR A 67 7.64 26.18 2.04
CA TYR A 67 8.67 27.03 1.45
C TYR A 67 9.02 26.54 0.05
N ASN A 68 8.06 26.70 -0.87
CA ASN A 68 8.21 26.20 -2.23
C ASN A 68 9.03 27.17 -3.11
N ALA A 69 9.95 26.61 -3.89
CA ALA A 69 10.63 27.33 -4.94
C ALA A 69 10.17 26.79 -6.30
N ILE A 70 10.10 27.67 -7.31
CA ILE A 70 9.56 27.31 -8.64
C ILE A 70 10.24 26.08 -9.24
N TRP A 71 11.53 25.87 -9.00
CA TRP A 71 12.25 24.69 -9.49
C TRP A 71 11.77 23.37 -8.86
N VAL A 72 11.28 23.38 -7.62
CA VAL A 72 10.74 22.21 -6.93
C VAL A 72 9.41 21.76 -7.54
N GLN A 73 8.61 22.72 -8.03
CA GLN A 73 7.37 22.42 -8.75
C GLN A 73 7.63 21.58 -10.02
N TYR A 74 8.65 21.91 -10.79
CA TYR A 74 9.03 21.10 -11.95
C TYR A 74 9.44 19.68 -11.56
N ILE A 75 10.14 19.51 -10.42
CA ILE A 75 10.48 18.18 -9.90
C ILE A 75 9.20 17.43 -9.53
N SER A 76 8.25 18.08 -8.86
CA SER A 76 6.94 17.47 -8.57
C SER A 76 6.27 16.95 -9.84
N TYR A 77 6.22 17.73 -10.92
CA TYR A 77 5.62 17.29 -12.19
C TYR A 77 6.35 16.10 -12.83
N ILE A 78 7.68 16.02 -12.69
CA ILE A 78 8.46 14.86 -13.15
C ILE A 78 8.05 13.61 -12.36
N PHE A 79 7.95 13.72 -11.04
CA PHE A 79 7.49 12.61 -10.19
C PHE A 79 6.04 12.21 -10.50
N PHE A 80 5.17 13.17 -10.79
CA PHE A 80 3.80 12.91 -11.23
C PHE A 80 3.76 12.12 -12.54
N GLY A 81 4.49 12.55 -13.56
CA GLY A 81 4.59 11.84 -14.83
C GLY A 81 5.15 10.42 -14.67
N LEU A 82 6.20 10.27 -13.86
CA LEU A 82 6.75 8.95 -13.50
C LEU A 82 5.70 8.08 -12.80
N ASN A 83 4.92 8.66 -11.89
CA ASN A 83 3.88 7.96 -11.15
C ASN A 83 2.80 7.40 -12.08
N VAL A 84 2.32 8.21 -13.04
CA VAL A 84 1.33 7.80 -14.05
C VAL A 84 1.87 6.67 -14.92
N VAL A 85 3.13 6.77 -15.37
CA VAL A 85 3.77 5.71 -16.17
C VAL A 85 3.88 4.42 -15.37
N LEU A 86 4.37 4.48 -14.12
CA LEU A 86 4.46 3.31 -13.25
C LEU A 86 3.10 2.67 -13.00
N PHE A 87 2.07 3.46 -12.71
CA PHE A 87 0.71 2.94 -12.50
C PHE A 87 0.18 2.22 -13.73
N THR A 88 0.34 2.84 -14.90
CA THR A 88 -0.16 2.30 -16.17
C THR A 88 0.54 0.98 -16.50
N VAL A 89 1.87 0.94 -16.37
CA VAL A 89 2.67 -0.28 -16.61
C VAL A 89 2.29 -1.37 -15.62
N PHE A 90 2.20 -1.06 -14.32
CA PHE A 90 1.84 -2.04 -13.29
C PHE A 90 0.42 -2.57 -13.46
N THR A 91 -0.53 -1.70 -13.81
CA THR A 91 -1.91 -2.09 -14.09
C THR A 91 -1.98 -2.99 -15.33
N ALA A 92 -1.29 -2.64 -16.42
CA ALA A 92 -1.23 -3.47 -17.62
C ALA A 92 -0.61 -4.86 -17.33
N LEU A 93 0.47 -4.91 -16.54
CA LEU A 93 1.10 -6.17 -16.11
C LEU A 93 0.17 -7.00 -15.22
N SER A 94 -0.54 -6.37 -14.29
CA SER A 94 -1.54 -7.04 -13.44
C SER A 94 -2.70 -7.59 -14.25
N ILE A 95 -3.24 -6.83 -15.21
CA ILE A 95 -4.29 -7.30 -16.12
C ILE A 95 -3.78 -8.51 -16.90
N ALA A 96 -2.60 -8.39 -17.54
CA ALA A 96 -1.99 -9.49 -18.28
C ALA A 96 -1.76 -10.73 -17.41
N ARG A 97 -1.34 -10.55 -16.14
CA ARG A 97 -1.13 -11.64 -15.18
C ARG A 97 -2.41 -12.42 -14.91
N TYR A 98 -3.52 -11.72 -14.69
CA TYR A 98 -4.79 -12.37 -14.32
C TYR A 98 -5.58 -12.87 -15.53
N THR A 99 -5.40 -12.28 -16.72
CA THR A 99 -6.01 -12.78 -17.96
C THR A 99 -5.30 -14.03 -18.49
N LEU A 100 -3.96 -14.07 -18.44
CA LEU A 100 -3.18 -15.22 -18.92
C LEU A 100 -3.14 -16.37 -17.91
N TYR A 101 -3.21 -16.07 -16.61
CA TYR A 101 -3.10 -17.04 -15.53
C TYR A 101 -4.20 -16.82 -14.46
N PRO A 102 -5.48 -17.11 -14.79
CA PRO A 102 -6.60 -16.82 -13.89
C PRO A 102 -6.53 -17.57 -12.55
N THR A 103 -5.86 -18.72 -12.52
CA THR A 103 -5.63 -19.50 -11.29
C THR A 103 -4.79 -18.75 -10.24
N ILE A 104 -3.94 -17.81 -10.66
CA ILE A 104 -3.08 -17.01 -9.78
C ILE A 104 -3.90 -16.05 -8.92
N TRP A 105 -5.04 -15.56 -9.40
CA TRP A 105 -5.90 -14.66 -8.63
C TRP A 105 -6.37 -15.30 -7.32
N SER A 106 -6.90 -16.53 -7.41
CA SER A 106 -7.37 -17.28 -6.24
C SER A 106 -6.22 -17.64 -5.29
N ALA A 107 -5.05 -18.00 -5.83
CA ALA A 107 -3.86 -18.27 -5.03
C ALA A 107 -3.35 -17.02 -4.29
N MET A 108 -3.37 -15.86 -4.95
CA MET A 108 -2.94 -14.58 -4.37
C MET A 108 -3.87 -14.12 -3.25
N ILE A 109 -5.19 -14.23 -3.43
CA ILE A 109 -6.17 -13.93 -2.37
C ILE A 109 -6.02 -14.85 -1.16
N SER A 110 -5.64 -16.11 -1.39
CA SER A 110 -5.46 -17.10 -0.33
C SER A 110 -4.16 -16.95 0.46
N HIS A 111 -3.24 -16.09 0.02
CA HIS A 111 -1.94 -15.92 0.65
C HIS A 111 -1.99 -14.79 1.67
N PRO A 112 -1.72 -15.05 2.97
CA PRO A 112 -2.01 -14.12 4.07
C PRO A 112 -1.25 -12.79 4.02
N GLY A 113 -0.02 -12.76 3.48
CA GLY A 113 0.73 -11.50 3.30
C GLY A 113 0.43 -10.76 2.00
N GLN A 114 0.44 -11.45 0.87
CA GLN A 114 0.32 -10.82 -0.47
C GLN A 114 -1.06 -10.22 -0.75
N SER A 115 -2.12 -10.82 -0.21
CA SER A 115 -3.50 -10.32 -0.38
C SER A 115 -3.69 -8.92 0.21
N LEU A 116 -2.97 -8.59 1.29
CA LEU A 116 -3.08 -7.30 1.99
C LEU A 116 -2.58 -6.13 1.12
N PHE A 117 -1.61 -6.38 0.24
CA PHE A 117 -1.07 -5.37 -0.68
C PHE A 117 -2.04 -5.00 -1.81
N LEU A 118 -3.19 -5.66 -1.93
CA LEU A 118 -4.22 -5.22 -2.88
C LEU A 118 -4.75 -3.82 -2.59
N GLY A 119 -4.70 -3.38 -1.32
CA GLY A 119 -5.02 -1.99 -0.97
C GLY A 119 -4.03 -0.96 -1.53
N CYS A 120 -2.82 -1.36 -1.93
CA CYS A 120 -1.88 -0.42 -2.55
C CYS A 120 -2.34 0.07 -3.93
N PHE A 121 -3.20 -0.68 -4.63
CA PHE A 121 -3.75 -0.26 -5.92
C PHE A 121 -4.60 1.02 -5.81
N PRO A 122 -5.69 1.05 -5.00
CA PRO A 122 -6.49 2.27 -4.86
C PRO A 122 -5.68 3.42 -4.24
N MET A 123 -4.83 3.16 -3.23
CA MET A 123 -3.97 4.21 -2.68
C MET A 123 -3.05 4.84 -3.72
N GLY A 124 -2.49 4.05 -4.62
CA GLY A 124 -1.70 4.53 -5.75
C GLY A 124 -2.52 5.40 -6.72
N LEU A 125 -3.71 4.94 -7.10
CA LEU A 125 -4.63 5.69 -7.95
C LEU A 125 -5.03 7.03 -7.33
N ALA A 126 -5.35 7.05 -6.04
CA ALA A 126 -5.69 8.26 -5.29
C ALA A 126 -4.58 9.33 -5.36
N THR A 127 -3.30 8.93 -5.32
CA THR A 127 -2.20 9.91 -5.48
C THR A 127 -2.17 10.57 -6.85
N ILE A 128 -2.56 9.83 -7.90
CA ILE A 128 -2.68 10.37 -9.26
C ILE A 128 -3.85 11.33 -9.35
N ILE A 129 -5.00 10.96 -8.78
CA ILE A 129 -6.20 11.81 -8.72
C ILE A 129 -5.87 13.15 -8.04
N ASN A 130 -5.20 13.11 -6.89
CA ASN A 130 -4.79 14.32 -6.16
C ASN A 130 -3.90 15.22 -7.02
N MET A 131 -2.86 14.66 -7.66
CA MET A 131 -1.97 15.44 -8.52
C MET A 131 -2.66 15.95 -9.80
N MET A 132 -3.65 15.23 -10.34
CA MET A 132 -4.47 15.74 -11.44
C MET A 132 -5.23 17.00 -11.03
N VAL A 133 -5.83 17.01 -9.83
CA VAL A 133 -6.53 18.19 -9.31
C VAL A 133 -5.55 19.34 -9.06
N PHE A 134 -4.41 19.08 -8.41
CA PHE A 134 -3.42 20.11 -8.11
C PHE A 134 -2.74 20.71 -9.35
N SER A 135 -2.32 19.86 -10.30
CA SER A 135 -1.46 20.27 -11.42
C SER A 135 -2.23 20.57 -12.69
N CYS A 136 -3.33 19.87 -12.97
CA CYS A 136 -4.02 19.91 -14.26
C CYS A 136 -5.32 20.71 -14.25
N LYS A 137 -5.72 21.32 -13.13
CA LYS A 137 -6.92 22.18 -13.02
C LYS A 137 -7.01 23.26 -14.10
N HIS A 138 -5.87 23.84 -14.48
CA HIS A 138 -5.81 24.90 -15.49
C HIS A 138 -6.15 24.43 -16.93
N TRP A 139 -6.27 23.12 -17.17
CA TRP A 139 -6.69 22.57 -18.46
C TRP A 139 -8.20 22.57 -18.67
N GLY A 140 -8.98 22.96 -17.65
CA GLY A 140 -10.42 23.13 -17.68
C GLY A 140 -11.19 22.09 -16.88
N ASP A 141 -12.50 22.34 -16.72
CA ASP A 141 -13.39 21.58 -15.83
C ASP A 141 -13.50 20.09 -16.17
N TRP A 142 -13.25 19.70 -17.43
CA TRP A 142 -13.27 18.30 -17.86
C TRP A 142 -12.28 17.43 -17.09
N VAL A 143 -11.13 18.00 -16.68
CA VAL A 143 -10.13 17.28 -15.87
C VAL A 143 -10.67 17.01 -14.47
N ILE A 144 -11.41 17.96 -13.90
CA ILE A 144 -12.02 17.80 -12.58
C ILE A 144 -13.11 16.72 -12.63
N TYR A 145 -13.94 16.70 -13.68
CA TYR A 145 -14.93 15.63 -13.88
C TYR A 145 -14.29 14.27 -14.12
N LEU A 146 -13.15 14.22 -14.82
CA LEU A 146 -12.36 13.00 -14.97
C LEU A 146 -11.79 12.53 -13.62
N ALA A 147 -11.20 13.45 -12.84
CA ALA A 147 -10.70 13.17 -11.48
C ALA A 147 -11.82 12.64 -10.58
N TRP A 148 -13.01 13.25 -10.65
CA TRP A 148 -14.19 12.82 -9.90
C TRP A 148 -14.71 11.43 -10.33
N SER A 149 -14.68 11.14 -11.63
CA SER A 149 -15.06 9.82 -12.15
C SER A 149 -14.07 8.74 -11.69
N LEU A 150 -12.76 9.03 -11.76
CA LEU A 150 -11.71 8.15 -11.26
C LEU A 150 -11.80 7.97 -9.74
N TRP A 151 -12.18 9.03 -9.01
CA TRP A 151 -12.40 8.96 -7.58
C TRP A 151 -13.56 8.02 -7.22
N TRP A 152 -14.69 8.06 -7.92
CA TRP A 152 -15.76 7.09 -7.67
C TRP A 152 -15.32 5.64 -7.92
N PHE A 153 -14.53 5.40 -8.96
CA PHE A 153 -13.92 4.09 -9.19
C PHE A 153 -12.99 3.70 -8.03
N ASP A 154 -12.15 4.63 -7.56
CA ASP A 154 -11.27 4.43 -6.42
C ASP A 154 -12.04 4.13 -5.12
N VAL A 155 -13.18 4.80 -4.89
CA VAL A 155 -14.09 4.55 -3.77
C VAL A 155 -14.60 3.11 -3.80
N TRP A 156 -15.09 2.65 -4.96
CA TRP A 156 -15.57 1.27 -5.11
C TRP A 156 -14.47 0.24 -4.80
N VAL A 157 -13.28 0.43 -5.34
CA VAL A 157 -12.15 -0.48 -5.11
C VAL A 157 -11.69 -0.44 -3.65
N SER A 158 -11.62 0.76 -3.04
CA SER A 158 -11.23 0.96 -1.65
C SER A 158 -12.19 0.31 -0.66
N VAL A 159 -13.49 0.47 -0.86
CA VAL A 159 -14.52 -0.18 -0.03
C VAL A 159 -14.47 -1.69 -0.23
N ALA A 160 -14.31 -2.16 -1.47
CA ALA A 160 -14.18 -3.58 -1.75
C ALA A 160 -13.00 -4.19 -0.99
N THR A 161 -11.81 -3.58 -1.03
CA THR A 161 -10.65 -4.08 -0.27
C THR A 161 -10.83 -3.98 1.25
N CYS A 162 -11.42 -2.88 1.73
CA CYS A 162 -11.63 -2.62 3.15
C CYS A 162 -12.63 -3.60 3.79
N VAL A 163 -13.61 -4.10 3.03
CA VAL A 163 -14.59 -5.08 3.53
C VAL A 163 -14.13 -6.52 3.25
N SER A 164 -13.69 -6.81 2.03
CA SER A 164 -13.40 -8.19 1.62
C SER A 164 -12.18 -8.77 2.32
N MET A 165 -11.10 -7.99 2.48
CA MET A 165 -9.85 -8.52 3.01
C MET A 165 -9.92 -8.85 4.50
N PRO A 166 -10.44 -7.98 5.39
CA PRO A 166 -10.66 -8.36 6.78
C PRO A 166 -11.56 -9.59 6.90
N PHE A 167 -12.61 -9.69 6.08
CA PHE A 167 -13.47 -10.87 6.06
C PHE A 167 -12.72 -12.16 5.68
N ILE A 168 -11.88 -12.11 4.63
CA ILE A 168 -11.04 -13.23 4.22
C ILE A 168 -10.03 -13.60 5.33
N VAL A 169 -9.44 -12.60 6.00
CA VAL A 169 -8.52 -12.83 7.12
C VAL A 169 -9.23 -13.55 8.26
N MET A 170 -10.43 -13.09 8.65
CA MET A 170 -11.23 -13.69 9.73
C MET A 170 -11.68 -15.11 9.39
N HIS A 171 -12.12 -15.35 8.15
CA HIS A 171 -12.67 -16.65 7.78
C HIS A 171 -11.60 -17.68 7.41
N ARG A 172 -10.60 -17.27 6.61
CA ARG A 172 -9.70 -18.18 5.91
C ARG A 172 -8.29 -18.20 6.47
N HIS A 173 -7.70 -17.04 6.78
CA HIS A 173 -6.32 -16.99 7.26
C HIS A 173 -6.21 -17.31 8.75
N ARG A 174 -7.21 -16.89 9.56
CA ARG A 174 -7.27 -17.11 11.02
C ARG A 174 -5.90 -17.00 11.70
N PRO A 175 -5.19 -15.87 11.54
CA PRO A 175 -3.88 -15.72 12.15
C PRO A 175 -4.02 -15.77 13.67
N GLY A 176 -3.22 -16.59 14.34
CA GLY A 176 -3.03 -16.49 15.79
C GLY A 176 -2.56 -15.09 16.19
N LEU A 177 -2.78 -14.69 17.44
CA LEU A 177 -2.43 -13.35 17.93
C LEU A 177 -0.94 -13.04 17.70
N GLU A 178 -0.06 -14.03 17.80
CA GLU A 178 1.38 -13.86 17.56
C GLU A 178 1.72 -13.42 16.11
N ASN A 179 0.88 -13.80 15.15
CA ASN A 179 1.06 -13.57 13.72
C ASN A 179 0.35 -12.31 13.21
N ILE A 180 -0.33 -11.58 14.09
CA ILE A 180 -0.91 -10.27 13.75
C ILE A 180 0.21 -9.26 13.51
N THR A 181 0.14 -8.60 12.36
CA THR A 181 1.06 -7.53 11.97
C THR A 181 0.28 -6.29 11.55
N ALA A 182 0.92 -5.13 11.60
CA ALA A 182 0.32 -3.88 11.14
C ALA A 182 0.03 -3.86 9.62
N ALA A 183 0.48 -4.87 8.86
CA ALA A 183 0.11 -5.05 7.45
C ALA A 183 -1.41 -5.23 7.24
N LEU A 184 -2.16 -5.62 8.27
CA LEU A 184 -3.63 -5.66 8.23
C LEU A 184 -4.27 -4.29 7.97
N LEU A 185 -3.53 -3.19 8.16
CA LEU A 185 -3.97 -1.85 7.81
C LEU A 185 -3.96 -1.59 6.30
N LEU A 186 -3.11 -2.27 5.53
CA LEU A 186 -2.96 -2.03 4.07
C LEU A 186 -4.26 -2.12 3.27
N PRO A 187 -5.19 -3.07 3.52
CA PRO A 187 -6.48 -3.08 2.83
C PRO A 187 -7.53 -2.11 3.40
N ILE A 188 -7.32 -1.55 4.60
CA ILE A 188 -8.27 -0.65 5.30
C ILE A 188 -7.97 0.83 5.00
N VAL A 189 -6.69 1.21 5.04
CA VAL A 189 -6.21 2.57 4.76
C VAL A 189 -6.69 3.15 3.41
N PRO A 190 -6.90 2.38 2.32
CA PRO A 190 -7.48 2.90 1.09
C PRO A 190 -8.76 3.70 1.29
N ALA A 191 -9.67 3.27 2.18
CA ALA A 191 -10.90 4.01 2.47
C ALA A 191 -10.61 5.40 3.07
N VAL A 192 -9.61 5.49 3.96
CA VAL A 192 -9.16 6.77 4.55
C VAL A 192 -8.51 7.66 3.49
N VAL A 193 -7.72 7.07 2.58
CA VAL A 193 -7.07 7.80 1.47
C VAL A 193 -8.10 8.32 0.47
N ALA A 194 -9.08 7.50 0.11
CA ALA A 194 -10.19 7.87 -0.76
C ALA A 194 -11.04 9.00 -0.14
N ALA A 195 -11.28 8.95 1.18
CA ALA A 195 -11.97 10.03 1.89
C ALA A 195 -11.26 11.38 1.75
N ALA A 196 -9.95 11.42 2.02
CA ALA A 196 -9.15 12.64 1.90
C ALA A 196 -9.07 13.15 0.45
N THR A 197 -8.89 12.24 -0.51
CA THR A 197 -8.89 12.53 -1.96
C THR A 197 -10.23 13.12 -2.39
N GLY A 198 -11.34 12.61 -1.87
CA GLY A 198 -12.67 13.15 -2.16
C GLY A 198 -12.83 14.57 -1.62
N GLY A 199 -12.19 14.92 -0.50
CA GLY A 199 -12.10 16.31 -0.03
C GLY A 199 -11.35 17.21 -1.01
N ILE A 200 -10.22 16.76 -1.56
CA ILE A 200 -9.46 17.52 -2.59
C ILE A 200 -10.30 17.71 -3.85
N VAL A 201 -10.95 16.66 -4.35
CA VAL A 201 -11.80 16.73 -5.55
C VAL A 201 -13.03 17.61 -5.30
N ALA A 202 -13.66 17.51 -4.13
CA ALA A 202 -14.85 18.29 -3.80
C ALA A 202 -14.58 19.79 -3.68
N GLU A 203 -13.37 20.20 -3.31
CA GLU A 203 -12.98 21.61 -3.26
C GLU A 203 -13.07 22.28 -4.65
N GLU A 204 -12.79 21.51 -5.70
CA GLU A 204 -12.67 22.01 -7.07
C GLU A 204 -13.87 21.70 -7.97
N LEU A 205 -14.88 20.99 -7.46
CA LEU A 205 -16.07 20.64 -8.23
C LEU A 205 -16.93 21.88 -8.53
N PRO A 206 -17.25 22.18 -9.80
CA PRO A 206 -18.08 23.34 -10.15
C PRO A 206 -19.52 23.24 -9.62
N ASN A 207 -20.04 22.02 -9.47
CA ASN A 207 -21.41 21.78 -9.02
C ASN A 207 -21.46 21.52 -7.52
N HIS A 208 -22.06 22.46 -6.78
CA HIS A 208 -22.21 22.40 -5.33
C HIS A 208 -22.95 21.16 -4.80
N HIS A 209 -23.92 20.62 -5.55
CA HIS A 209 -24.60 19.38 -5.14
C HIS A 209 -23.68 18.17 -5.25
N GLN A 210 -22.89 18.07 -6.33
CA GLN A 210 -21.92 17.00 -6.50
C GLN A 210 -20.79 17.12 -5.48
N ALA A 211 -20.34 18.33 -5.17
CA ALA A 211 -19.39 18.60 -4.09
C ALA A 211 -19.94 18.13 -2.75
N LEU A 212 -21.19 18.45 -2.41
CA LEU A 212 -21.83 17.99 -1.17
C LEU A 212 -21.93 16.46 -1.10
N THR A 213 -22.36 15.80 -2.18
CA THR A 213 -22.41 14.32 -2.23
C THR A 213 -21.03 13.71 -2.02
N THR A 214 -20.01 14.31 -2.63
CA THR A 214 -18.61 13.86 -2.50
C THR A 214 -18.12 14.03 -1.06
N VAL A 215 -18.39 15.18 -0.41
CA VAL A 215 -18.05 15.43 0.99
C VAL A 215 -18.75 14.43 1.93
N ILE A 216 -20.04 14.17 1.75
CA ILE A 216 -20.79 13.22 2.58
C ILE A 216 -20.24 11.81 2.40
N ALA A 217 -20.02 11.37 1.16
CA ALA A 217 -19.42 10.08 0.87
C ALA A 217 -18.01 9.95 1.49
N SER A 218 -17.21 11.01 1.43
CA SER A 218 -15.89 11.05 2.09
C SER A 218 -15.98 10.95 3.61
N TYR A 219 -16.92 11.61 4.28
CA TYR A 219 -17.12 11.44 5.72
C TYR A 219 -17.49 10.00 6.10
N VAL A 220 -18.31 9.33 5.28
CA VAL A 220 -18.65 7.91 5.47
C VAL A 220 -17.41 7.03 5.30
N LEU A 221 -16.63 7.26 4.24
CA LEU A 221 -15.38 6.52 3.99
C LEU A 221 -14.34 6.72 5.10
N TRP A 222 -14.22 7.95 5.58
CA TRP A 222 -13.35 8.28 6.72
C TRP A 222 -13.80 7.51 7.96
N GLY A 223 -15.10 7.53 8.28
CA GLY A 223 -15.65 6.81 9.43
C GLY A 223 -15.43 5.29 9.35
N ILE A 224 -15.62 4.68 8.18
CA ILE A 224 -15.34 3.25 7.96
C ILE A 224 -13.85 2.95 8.15
N GLY A 225 -12.99 3.67 7.44
CA GLY A 225 -11.55 3.41 7.41
C GLY A 225 -10.88 3.68 8.77
N GLU A 226 -11.26 4.76 9.45
CA GLU A 226 -10.65 5.14 10.73
C GLU A 226 -11.12 4.22 11.86
N SER A 227 -12.40 3.86 11.90
CA SER A 227 -12.93 2.93 12.93
C SER A 227 -12.28 1.55 12.83
N PHE A 228 -12.14 1.01 11.62
CA PHE A 228 -11.46 -0.27 11.41
C PHE A 228 -9.97 -0.18 11.70
N SER A 229 -9.34 0.94 11.35
CA SER A 229 -7.93 1.18 11.68
C SER A 229 -7.72 1.23 13.20
N ALA A 230 -8.61 1.88 13.97
CA ALA A 230 -8.56 1.91 15.43
C ALA A 230 -8.65 0.51 16.05
N ILE A 231 -9.53 -0.36 15.55
CA ILE A 231 -9.64 -1.76 15.99
C ILE A 231 -8.33 -2.51 15.73
N VAL A 232 -7.78 -2.42 14.52
CA VAL A 232 -6.52 -3.09 14.16
C VAL A 232 -5.35 -2.54 14.96
N LEU A 233 -5.29 -1.23 15.20
CA LEU A 233 -4.26 -0.60 16.03
C LEU A 233 -4.32 -1.08 17.47
N ALA A 234 -5.51 -1.19 18.07
CA ALA A 234 -5.67 -1.73 19.41
C ALA A 234 -5.21 -3.19 19.50
N LEU A 235 -5.60 -4.02 18.52
CA LEU A 235 -5.15 -5.42 18.42
C LEU A 235 -3.63 -5.53 18.25
N TYR A 236 -3.05 -4.69 17.39
CA TYR A 236 -1.61 -4.68 17.16
C TYR A 236 -0.84 -4.21 18.38
N PHE A 237 -1.32 -3.18 19.07
CA PHE A 237 -0.74 -2.71 20.33
C PHE A 237 -0.79 -3.81 21.40
N HIS A 238 -1.92 -4.50 21.54
CA HIS A 238 -2.04 -5.65 22.45
C HIS A 238 -1.05 -6.77 22.11
N ARG A 239 -0.90 -7.09 20.82
CA ARG A 239 0.09 -8.05 20.34
C ARG A 239 1.52 -7.63 20.68
N LEU A 240 1.87 -6.35 20.57
CA LEU A 240 3.20 -5.83 20.94
C LEU A 240 3.48 -5.89 22.44
N MET A 241 2.44 -5.84 23.29
CA MET A 241 2.60 -5.99 24.74
C MET A 241 2.87 -7.45 25.15
N ILE A 242 2.25 -8.41 24.48
CA ILE A 242 2.34 -9.84 24.84
C ILE A 242 3.53 -10.52 24.14
N HIS A 243 3.81 -10.15 22.89
CA HIS A 243 4.84 -10.77 22.07
C HIS A 243 5.95 -9.80 21.71
N SER A 244 7.18 -10.30 21.58
CA SER A 244 8.35 -9.51 21.17
C SER A 244 8.13 -8.75 19.86
N ILE A 245 8.84 -7.63 19.68
CA ILE A 245 8.80 -6.79 18.47
C ILE A 245 8.84 -7.68 17.20
N PRO A 246 8.05 -7.36 16.15
CA PRO A 246 7.93 -8.22 14.97
C PRO A 246 9.30 -8.63 14.37
N PRO A 247 9.39 -9.82 13.76
CA PRO A 247 10.62 -10.29 13.11
C PRO A 247 11.15 -9.28 12.09
N LYS A 248 12.48 -9.28 11.87
CA LYS A 248 13.18 -8.33 11.00
C LYS A 248 12.51 -8.15 9.63
N GLU A 249 11.98 -9.23 9.05
CA GLU A 249 11.35 -9.29 7.73
C GLU A 249 10.13 -8.37 7.57
N VAL A 250 9.43 -8.07 8.67
CA VAL A 250 8.23 -7.23 8.72
C VAL A 250 8.45 -5.92 9.47
N ILE A 251 9.69 -5.55 9.79
CA ILE A 251 10.00 -4.32 10.55
C ILE A 251 9.43 -3.06 9.88
N VAL A 252 9.32 -3.06 8.55
CA VAL A 252 8.75 -1.93 7.81
C VAL A 252 7.28 -1.72 8.13
N SER A 253 6.57 -2.77 8.56
CA SER A 253 5.17 -2.69 8.96
C SER A 253 4.96 -1.81 10.20
N VAL A 254 5.99 -1.57 11.03
CA VAL A 254 5.90 -0.73 12.24
C VAL A 254 5.59 0.73 11.90
N PHE A 255 5.81 1.17 10.65
CA PHE A 255 5.42 2.50 10.17
C PHE A 255 3.97 2.57 9.68
N LEU A 256 3.34 1.44 9.36
CA LEU A 256 1.98 1.42 8.81
C LEU A 256 0.91 2.03 9.73
N PRO A 257 1.01 1.96 11.08
CA PRO A 257 0.13 2.70 11.99
C PRO A 257 0.08 4.21 11.75
N ILE A 258 1.17 4.81 11.25
CA ILE A 258 1.23 6.24 10.93
C ILE A 258 0.34 6.56 9.72
N GLY A 259 0.09 5.58 8.85
CA GLY A 259 -0.74 5.72 7.64
C GLY A 259 -2.15 6.24 7.92
N PRO A 260 -3.01 5.51 8.65
CA PRO A 260 -4.36 5.98 8.96
C PRO A 260 -4.35 7.23 9.85
N LEU A 261 -3.41 7.37 10.78
CA LEU A 261 -3.35 8.54 11.66
C LEU A 261 -2.97 9.83 10.91
N GLY A 262 -1.96 9.76 10.04
CA GLY A 262 -1.55 10.88 9.20
C GLY A 262 -2.59 11.19 8.12
N GLN A 263 -2.98 10.18 7.34
CA GLN A 263 -3.96 10.38 6.26
C GLN A 263 -5.34 10.74 6.79
N GLY A 264 -5.79 10.12 7.86
CA GLY A 264 -7.08 10.41 8.49
C GLY A 264 -7.10 11.80 9.11
N GLY A 265 -5.98 12.23 9.72
CA GLY A 265 -5.81 13.59 10.23
C GLY A 265 -5.79 14.64 9.11
N PHE A 266 -5.12 14.36 7.98
CA PHE A 266 -5.19 15.21 6.79
C PHE A 266 -6.61 15.25 6.21
N GLY A 267 -7.23 14.08 6.04
CA GLY A 267 -8.54 13.94 5.44
C GLY A 267 -9.64 14.67 6.19
N ILE A 268 -9.67 14.56 7.52
CA ILE A 268 -10.71 15.23 8.33
C ILE A 268 -10.56 16.75 8.32
N GLN A 269 -9.32 17.27 8.29
CA GLN A 269 -9.04 18.69 8.11
C GLN A 269 -9.51 19.18 6.73
N GLN A 270 -9.16 18.46 5.67
CA GLN A 270 -9.56 18.80 4.30
C GLN A 270 -11.08 18.76 4.14
N LEU A 271 -11.76 17.76 4.70
CA LEU A 271 -13.22 17.68 4.67
C LEU A 271 -13.87 18.82 5.45
N GLY A 272 -13.32 19.18 6.62
CA GLY A 272 -13.79 20.33 7.39
C GLY A 272 -13.66 21.64 6.61
N LYS A 273 -12.52 21.87 5.96
CA LYS A 273 -12.27 23.04 5.10
C LYS A 273 -13.29 23.15 3.97
N VAL A 274 -13.54 22.05 3.25
CA VAL A 274 -14.49 22.05 2.14
C VAL A 274 -15.93 22.17 2.63
N ALA A 275 -16.27 21.51 3.74
CA ALA A 275 -17.60 21.61 4.35
C ALA A 275 -17.95 23.05 4.73
N MET A 276 -17.00 23.83 5.24
CA MET A 276 -17.17 25.25 5.55
C MET A 276 -17.66 26.08 4.35
N HIS A 277 -17.25 25.72 3.13
CA HIS A 277 -17.61 26.45 1.91
C HIS A 277 -18.79 25.85 1.15
N VAL A 278 -18.95 24.52 1.18
CA VAL A 278 -19.97 23.81 0.42
C VAL A 278 -21.30 23.76 1.16
N VAL A 279 -21.30 23.50 2.47
CA VAL A 279 -22.53 23.35 3.26
C VAL A 279 -23.41 24.60 3.19
N PRO A 280 -22.89 25.84 3.37
CA PRO A 280 -23.72 27.05 3.33
C PRO A 280 -24.36 27.34 1.98
N LYS A 281 -23.83 26.77 0.89
CA LYS A 281 -24.32 26.96 -0.49
C LYS A 281 -25.37 25.93 -0.89
N THR A 282 -25.79 25.08 0.04
CA THR A 282 -26.76 24.00 -0.18
C THR A 282 -27.89 24.08 0.83
N ASN A 283 -28.96 23.32 0.62
CA ASN A 283 -30.07 23.20 1.58
C ASN A 283 -29.73 22.31 2.79
N ALA A 284 -28.50 21.81 2.91
CA ALA A 284 -28.07 20.99 4.03
C ALA A 284 -28.06 21.82 5.32
N PHE A 285 -28.52 21.24 6.43
CA PHE A 285 -28.62 21.90 7.75
C PHE A 285 -29.54 23.14 7.83
N GLY A 286 -30.28 23.47 6.75
CA GLY A 286 -31.27 24.56 6.75
C GLY A 286 -30.70 25.89 7.23
N GLU A 287 -31.37 26.54 8.17
CA GLU A 287 -30.98 27.86 8.71
C GLU A 287 -29.62 27.87 9.43
N VAL A 288 -29.11 26.71 9.86
CA VAL A 288 -27.84 26.61 10.59
C VAL A 288 -26.67 26.13 9.72
N ALA A 289 -26.83 26.14 8.38
CA ALA A 289 -25.81 25.68 7.44
C ALA A 289 -24.43 26.34 7.61
N VAL A 290 -24.39 27.65 7.85
CA VAL A 290 -23.13 28.39 8.11
C VAL A 290 -22.45 27.86 9.37
N ARG A 291 -23.17 27.81 10.49
CA ARG A 291 -22.65 27.33 11.78
C ARG A 291 -22.23 25.87 11.73
N ALA A 292 -22.96 25.04 11.00
CA ALA A 292 -22.62 23.64 10.80
C ALA A 292 -21.30 23.48 10.04
N GLY A 293 -21.10 24.24 8.96
CA GLY A 293 -19.83 24.27 8.21
C GLY A 293 -18.64 24.71 9.06
N GLU A 294 -18.81 25.79 9.84
CA GLU A 294 -17.78 26.26 10.79
C GLU A 294 -17.44 25.22 11.85
N MET A 295 -18.45 24.55 12.42
CA MET A 295 -18.25 23.50 13.41
C MET A 295 -17.49 22.30 12.83
N LEU A 296 -17.82 21.86 11.62
CA LEU A 296 -17.12 20.78 10.93
C LEU A 296 -15.66 21.12 10.65
N TYR A 297 -15.37 22.38 10.31
CA TYR A 297 -14.01 22.87 10.14
C TYR A 297 -13.20 22.81 11.45
N VAL A 298 -13.73 23.40 12.53
CA VAL A 298 -13.06 23.41 13.84
C VAL A 298 -12.83 21.99 14.36
N LEU A 299 -13.82 21.11 14.23
CA LEU A 299 -13.68 19.70 14.61
C LEU A 299 -12.63 19.00 13.75
N GLY A 300 -12.57 19.28 12.44
CA GLY A 300 -11.56 18.74 11.54
C GLY A 300 -10.15 19.09 11.99
N VAL A 301 -9.89 20.35 12.33
CA VAL A 301 -8.59 20.78 12.87
C VAL A 301 -8.29 20.12 14.21
N PHE A 302 -9.25 20.06 15.13
CA PHE A 302 -9.08 19.42 16.44
C PHE A 302 -8.72 17.94 16.32
N PHE A 303 -9.47 17.17 15.55
CA PHE A 303 -9.16 15.75 15.31
C PHE A 303 -7.83 15.59 14.57
N GLY A 304 -7.51 16.48 13.62
CA GLY A 304 -6.21 16.52 12.95
C GLY A 304 -5.04 16.60 13.94
N ILE A 305 -5.10 17.50 14.92
CA ILE A 305 -4.08 17.66 15.97
C ILE A 305 -3.97 16.39 16.84
N VAL A 306 -5.10 15.83 17.26
CA VAL A 306 -5.13 14.63 18.12
C VAL A 306 -4.50 13.44 17.40
N MET A 307 -4.87 13.22 16.13
CA MET A 307 -4.35 12.12 15.31
C MET A 307 -2.86 12.33 15.00
N TRP A 308 -2.44 13.56 14.72
CA TRP A 308 -1.03 13.90 14.53
C TRP A 308 -0.19 13.60 15.78
N GLY A 309 -0.68 13.98 16.96
CA GLY A 309 -0.04 13.68 18.24
C GLY A 309 0.09 12.16 18.49
N PHE A 310 -0.96 11.39 18.17
CA PHE A 310 -0.91 9.93 18.30
C PHE A 310 0.05 9.29 17.29
N ALA A 311 0.15 9.84 16.07
CA ALA A 311 1.09 9.38 15.05
C ALA A 311 2.56 9.52 15.50
N LEU A 312 2.88 10.55 16.29
CA LEU A 312 4.25 10.73 16.84
C LEU A 312 4.68 9.61 17.79
N VAL A 313 3.74 9.03 18.55
CA VAL A 313 4.03 7.89 19.43
C VAL A 313 4.44 6.68 18.59
N TRP A 314 3.68 6.38 17.54
CA TRP A 314 4.00 5.30 16.62
C TRP A 314 5.29 5.56 15.83
N LEU A 315 5.53 6.81 15.41
CA LEU A 315 6.79 7.21 14.79
C LEU A 315 7.98 6.95 15.73
N SER A 316 7.84 7.30 17.00
CA SER A 316 8.87 7.06 18.02
C SER A 316 9.16 5.56 18.18
N PHE A 317 8.11 4.73 18.29
CA PHE A 317 8.27 3.27 18.33
C PHE A 317 8.94 2.72 17.07
N ALA A 318 8.59 3.24 15.90
CA ALA A 318 9.16 2.82 14.63
C ALA A 318 10.66 3.18 14.52
N LEU A 319 11.04 4.39 14.94
CA LEU A 319 12.44 4.84 14.95
C LEU A 319 13.30 4.05 15.96
N ILE A 320 12.79 3.83 17.17
CA ILE A 320 13.47 3.02 18.20
C ILE A 320 13.65 1.58 17.68
N SER A 321 12.61 1.01 17.07
CA SER A 321 12.67 -0.35 16.51
C SER A 321 13.74 -0.47 15.42
N ILE A 322 13.87 0.53 14.53
CA ILE A 322 14.94 0.56 13.53
C ILE A 322 16.31 0.67 14.19
N ALA A 323 16.48 1.56 15.17
CA ALA A 323 17.76 1.81 15.83
C ALA A 323 18.29 0.57 16.57
N MET A 324 17.39 -0.26 17.10
CA MET A 324 17.74 -1.49 17.82
C MET A 324 18.03 -2.69 16.90
N MET A 325 17.76 -2.61 15.60
CA MET A 325 17.90 -3.76 14.69
C MET A 325 19.17 -3.67 13.81
N PRO A 326 20.14 -4.59 13.99
CA PRO A 326 21.25 -4.70 13.06
C PRO A 326 20.77 -5.34 11.75
N ASN A 327 20.90 -4.58 10.66
CA ASN A 327 20.57 -4.88 9.26
C ASN A 327 19.07 -4.90 8.91
N VAL A 328 18.60 -3.81 8.31
CA VAL A 328 17.27 -3.69 7.71
C VAL A 328 17.17 -4.58 6.45
N PRO A 329 16.10 -5.38 6.27
CA PRO A 329 15.93 -6.23 5.10
C PRO A 329 15.90 -5.44 3.79
N ARG A 330 16.45 -6.02 2.73
CA ARG A 330 16.45 -5.46 1.37
C ARG A 330 15.28 -6.01 0.54
N ASN A 331 14.05 -5.95 1.06
CA ASN A 331 12.86 -6.43 0.37
C ASN A 331 11.97 -5.26 -0.11
N LEU A 332 11.00 -5.55 -0.98
CA LEU A 332 9.98 -4.58 -1.45
C LEU A 332 9.16 -3.98 -0.30
N GLY A 333 9.15 -4.61 0.87
CA GLY A 333 8.54 -4.06 2.08
C GLY A 333 9.08 -2.68 2.44
N ALA A 334 10.32 -2.35 2.08
CA ALA A 334 10.93 -1.03 2.29
C ALA A 334 10.13 0.14 1.68
N TRP A 335 9.29 -0.10 0.68
CA TRP A 335 8.40 0.94 0.15
C TRP A 335 7.36 1.42 1.16
N GLY A 336 7.05 0.60 2.18
CA GLY A 336 6.15 0.94 3.28
C GLY A 336 6.66 2.03 4.24
N TYR A 337 7.89 2.55 4.07
CA TYR A 337 8.36 3.73 4.82
C TYR A 337 7.81 5.04 4.26
N THR A 338 7.72 5.14 2.93
CA THR A 338 7.52 6.41 2.23
C THR A 338 6.12 6.97 2.44
N PHE A 339 5.10 6.14 2.24
CA PHE A 339 3.71 6.58 2.31
C PHE A 339 3.26 7.02 3.71
N PRO A 340 3.45 6.24 4.79
CA PRO A 340 3.01 6.66 6.13
C PRO A 340 3.68 7.96 6.60
N LEU A 341 4.98 8.12 6.34
CA LEU A 341 5.69 9.37 6.66
C LEU A 341 5.22 10.53 5.78
N GLY A 342 4.92 10.27 4.51
CA GLY A 342 4.43 11.30 3.62
C GLY A 342 3.04 11.81 4.00
N VAL A 343 2.12 10.92 4.39
CA VAL A 343 0.79 11.35 4.85
C VAL A 343 0.83 12.05 6.22
N LEU A 344 1.83 11.75 7.05
CA LEU A 344 2.10 12.53 8.26
C LEU A 344 2.55 13.96 7.90
N ALA A 345 3.40 14.11 6.88
CA ALA A 345 3.80 15.44 6.39
C ALA A 345 2.64 16.22 5.78
N THR A 346 1.72 15.58 5.03
CA THR A 346 0.53 16.28 4.50
C THR A 346 -0.40 16.72 5.63
N CYS A 347 -0.54 15.91 6.69
CA CYS A 347 -1.28 16.30 7.90
C CYS A 347 -0.63 17.49 8.61
N SER A 348 0.70 17.48 8.75
CA SER A 348 1.46 18.62 9.26
C SER A 348 1.27 19.87 8.41
N ASN A 349 1.24 19.75 7.08
CA ASN A 349 1.05 20.89 6.20
C ASN A 349 -0.33 21.51 6.39
N ALA A 350 -1.37 20.69 6.44
CA ALA A 350 -2.73 21.17 6.71
C ALA A 350 -2.82 21.85 8.09
N LEU A 351 -2.16 21.32 9.13
CA LEU A 351 -2.10 21.98 10.43
C LEU A 351 -1.34 23.31 10.38
N ALA A 352 -0.28 23.38 9.57
CA ALA A 352 0.48 24.61 9.36
C ALA A 352 -0.37 25.72 8.76
N GLU A 353 -1.20 25.40 7.78
CA GLU A 353 -2.13 26.32 7.13
C GLU A 353 -3.28 26.73 8.07
N ASN A 354 -3.90 25.76 8.75
CA ASN A 354 -5.07 26.02 9.61
C ASN A 354 -4.73 26.76 10.92
N LEU A 355 -3.53 26.55 11.48
CA LEU A 355 -3.09 27.17 12.74
C LEU A 355 -2.13 28.35 12.54
N ASP A 356 -1.76 28.66 11.29
CA ASP A 356 -0.69 29.61 10.92
C ASP A 356 0.57 29.47 11.81
N SER A 357 1.09 28.25 11.89
CA SER A 357 2.16 27.91 12.83
C SER A 357 3.44 27.54 12.11
N ASP A 358 4.52 28.31 12.36
CA ASP A 358 5.84 28.04 11.80
C ASP A 358 6.42 26.70 12.25
N PHE A 359 6.05 26.23 13.45
CA PHE A 359 6.42 24.89 13.92
C PHE A 359 5.96 23.81 12.94
N PHE A 360 4.69 23.85 12.53
CA PHE A 360 4.14 22.87 11.59
C PHE A 360 4.69 23.05 10.17
N LYS A 361 5.01 24.29 9.75
CA LYS A 361 5.71 24.55 8.47
C LYS A 361 7.09 23.87 8.46
N ILE A 362 7.89 24.06 9.51
CA ILE A 362 9.22 23.45 9.65
C ILE A 362 9.12 21.93 9.75
N ALA A 363 8.19 21.40 10.54
CA ALA A 363 7.96 19.95 10.66
C ALA A 363 7.62 19.33 9.30
N THR A 364 6.75 19.97 8.53
CA THR A 364 6.39 19.56 7.16
C THR A 364 7.62 19.48 6.27
N MET A 365 8.50 20.48 6.31
CA MET A 365 9.74 20.47 5.53
C MET A 365 10.66 19.31 5.91
N ILE A 366 10.91 19.11 7.20
CA ILE A 366 11.80 18.06 7.70
C ILE A 366 11.29 16.68 7.31
N ILE A 367 10.02 16.40 7.55
CA ILE A 367 9.41 15.10 7.25
C ILE A 367 9.38 14.89 5.73
N SER A 368 9.02 15.90 4.95
CA SER A 368 8.99 15.79 3.47
C SER A 368 10.38 15.52 2.89
N LEU A 369 11.42 16.21 3.35
CA LEU A 369 12.79 15.96 2.93
C LEU A 369 13.25 14.55 3.31
N ALA A 370 12.92 14.09 4.51
CA ALA A 370 13.22 12.72 4.95
C ALA A 370 12.53 11.68 4.04
N VAL A 371 11.27 11.92 3.64
CA VAL A 371 10.54 11.05 2.71
C VAL A 371 11.20 11.01 1.34
N VAL A 372 11.63 12.15 0.80
CA VAL A 372 12.33 12.22 -0.49
C VAL A 372 13.65 11.45 -0.43
N VAL A 373 14.45 11.63 0.62
CA VAL A 373 15.71 10.90 0.81
C VAL A 373 15.45 9.39 0.94
N LEU A 374 14.46 8.99 1.73
CA LEU A 374 14.07 7.58 1.87
C LEU A 374 13.62 7.00 0.53
N TRP A 375 12.84 7.74 -0.25
CA TRP A 375 12.42 7.31 -1.58
C TRP A 375 13.63 7.07 -2.49
N VAL A 376 14.61 7.99 -2.54
CA VAL A 376 15.82 7.84 -3.36
C VAL A 376 16.61 6.59 -2.94
N VAL A 377 16.79 6.38 -1.64
CA VAL A 377 17.51 5.20 -1.12
C VAL A 377 16.79 3.90 -1.47
N VAL A 378 15.47 3.85 -1.29
CA VAL A 378 14.67 2.66 -1.57
C VAL A 378 14.57 2.41 -3.07
N ALA A 379 14.43 3.46 -3.89
CA ALA A 379 14.42 3.38 -5.34
C ALA A 379 15.75 2.86 -5.90
N ALA A 380 16.89 3.39 -5.42
CA ALA A 380 18.22 2.91 -5.84
C ALA A 380 18.45 1.43 -5.48
N ARG A 381 18.02 1.01 -4.28
CA ARG A 381 18.09 -0.40 -3.86
C ARG A 381 17.18 -1.28 -4.72
N THR A 382 15.96 -0.81 -5.01
CA THR A 382 14.99 -1.51 -5.85
C THR A 382 15.54 -1.66 -7.28
N LEU A 383 16.08 -0.60 -7.86
CA LEU A 383 16.67 -0.65 -9.19
C LEU A 383 17.84 -1.64 -9.26
N LYS A 384 18.74 -1.63 -8.26
CA LYS A 384 19.85 -2.59 -8.17
C LYS A 384 19.34 -4.04 -8.16
N LEU A 385 18.35 -4.34 -7.32
CA LEU A 385 17.76 -5.68 -7.19
C LEU A 385 16.96 -6.11 -8.44
N ALA A 386 16.38 -5.15 -9.17
CA ALA A 386 15.69 -5.42 -10.43
C ALA A 386 16.68 -5.76 -11.55
N ILE A 387 17.82 -5.06 -11.60
CA ILE A 387 18.91 -5.32 -12.55
C ILE A 387 19.60 -6.66 -12.26
N THR A 388 19.79 -7.03 -10.99
CA THR A 388 20.40 -8.33 -10.62
C THR A 388 19.45 -9.53 -10.79
N GLY A 389 18.17 -9.31 -11.11
CA GLY A 389 17.18 -10.36 -11.34
C GLY A 389 16.70 -11.10 -10.08
N GLU A 390 17.23 -10.75 -8.90
CA GLU A 390 16.86 -11.37 -7.61
C GLU A 390 15.46 -10.97 -7.13
N MET A 391 14.86 -9.91 -7.69
CA MET A 391 13.60 -9.35 -7.21
C MET A 391 12.34 -10.05 -7.74
N PHE A 392 12.40 -10.73 -8.88
CA PHE A 392 11.23 -11.38 -9.49
C PHE A 392 11.03 -12.79 -8.92
N HIS A 393 10.88 -12.92 -7.61
CA HIS A 393 10.55 -14.17 -6.94
C HIS A 393 9.24 -14.02 -6.17
N ALA A 394 8.12 -14.41 -6.77
CA ALA A 394 6.83 -14.38 -6.07
C ALA A 394 6.70 -15.62 -5.16
N PRO A 395 6.57 -15.46 -3.82
CA PRO A 395 6.47 -16.59 -2.89
C PRO A 395 5.25 -17.48 -3.17
N CYS A 396 4.13 -16.86 -3.58
CA CYS A 396 2.89 -17.58 -3.92
C CYS A 396 3.02 -18.62 -5.05
N LEU A 397 4.03 -18.52 -5.91
CA LEU A 397 4.30 -19.55 -6.93
C LEU A 397 5.08 -20.74 -6.38
N LYS A 398 5.82 -20.58 -5.27
CA LYS A 398 6.43 -21.73 -4.57
C LYS A 398 5.32 -22.62 -4.00
N ASP A 399 4.34 -22.03 -3.31
CA ASP A 399 3.21 -22.78 -2.75
C ASP A 399 2.37 -23.50 -3.82
N LEU A 400 2.18 -22.89 -5.00
CA LEU A 400 1.51 -23.53 -6.15
C LEU A 400 2.33 -24.68 -6.74
N ARG A 401 3.66 -24.55 -6.80
CA ARG A 401 4.57 -25.60 -7.28
C ARG A 401 4.60 -26.78 -6.30
N GLU A 402 4.65 -26.51 -5.01
CA GLU A 402 4.58 -27.52 -3.94
C GLU A 402 3.22 -28.23 -3.93
N LYS A 403 2.10 -27.50 -4.06
CA LYS A 403 0.75 -28.11 -4.18
C LYS A 403 0.59 -28.93 -5.46
N SER A 404 1.15 -28.49 -6.59
CA SER A 404 1.10 -29.25 -7.85
C SER A 404 1.97 -30.51 -7.79
N GLN A 405 3.10 -30.46 -7.07
CA GLN A 405 3.95 -31.62 -6.82
C GLN A 405 3.30 -32.61 -5.84
N ALA A 406 2.64 -32.12 -4.79
CA ALA A 406 1.87 -32.96 -3.86
C ALA A 406 0.65 -33.63 -4.54
N ALA A 407 -0.10 -32.89 -5.36
CA ALA A 407 -1.23 -33.44 -6.13
C ALA A 407 -0.79 -34.43 -7.22
N GLY A 408 0.44 -34.32 -7.74
CA GLY A 408 1.03 -35.30 -8.64
C GLY A 408 1.52 -36.58 -7.94
N SER A 409 1.86 -36.49 -6.64
CA SER A 409 2.26 -37.63 -5.82
C SER A 409 1.07 -38.48 -5.37
N ASP A 410 -0.09 -37.86 -5.16
CA ASP A 410 -1.31 -38.51 -4.65
C ASP A 410 -2.10 -39.29 -5.72
N ARG A 411 -1.67 -39.19 -6.99
CA ARG A 411 -2.19 -40.02 -8.11
C ARG A 411 -1.40 -41.32 -8.32
N ARG A 412 -0.49 -41.66 -7.42
CA ARG A 412 0.20 -42.96 -7.36
C ARG A 412 -0.10 -43.65 -6.03
N VAL A 413 -1.33 -44.13 -5.88
CA VAL A 413 -1.67 -45.22 -4.96
C VAL A 413 -2.56 -46.20 -5.72
#